data_AF-A0A847YJE9-F1
#
_entry.id   AF-A0A847YJE9-F1
#
_cell.length_a   1.000
_cell.length_b   1.000
_cell.length_c   1.000
_cell.angle_alpha   90.00
_cell.angle_beta   90.00
_cell.angle_gamma   90.00
#
_symmetry.space_group_name_H-M   'P 1'
#
loop_
_entity.id
_entity.type
_entity.pdbx_description
1 polymer ?
#
loop_
_entity_poly.entity_id
_entity_poly.type
_entity_poly.pdbx_seq_one_letter_code
_entity_poly.pdbx_strand_id
1 'polypeptide(L)'
;PTEAVDLLDDIVATLALDLKVQVVMIAGNHDSGKRLAFGSRFFDRSRLHVCSAVVPGTVRLADEWGPVDFMLLPYADTETVRLELNAENPTDADATIRRRRDAWMPPGAGGNRTVALAHAFLAGGQPSESERPLSVGGTGAVATGNFEGFQYAAMGHLHRPQLIDGGRLAYSGSLMKYSFDEAGQDKGFYFVDMDGAGTLRQEFLPLRPRRDVRVVTGRFQDLMAGAAGGSPDDYLSFVLLDEAPVIQAIQRLRTLYPKTMEISYRYQQEALALAPAQRPDRSSRSALELFESFAEWSTQKPLTPSQREIMTKLLTDAVGDGGGE
;
A
#
# COMPACT_ATOMS: atom_id res chain seq x y z
N PRO A 1 -3.29 -9.64 -16.69
CA PRO A 1 -3.56 -11.09 -16.63
C PRO A 1 -5.02 -11.34 -17.02
N THR A 2 -5.31 -12.29 -17.92
CA THR A 2 -6.67 -12.54 -18.42
C THR A 2 -7.63 -12.97 -17.31
N GLU A 3 -7.21 -13.90 -16.44
CA GLU A 3 -8.01 -14.38 -15.30
C GLU A 3 -8.47 -13.24 -14.35
N ALA A 4 -7.66 -12.19 -14.20
CA ALA A 4 -8.02 -11.05 -13.36
C ALA A 4 -9.09 -10.15 -14.01
N VAL A 5 -9.10 -10.10 -15.35
CA VAL A 5 -10.14 -9.38 -16.11
C VAL A 5 -11.44 -10.17 -16.06
N ASP A 6 -11.37 -11.49 -16.23
CA ASP A 6 -12.53 -12.38 -16.15
C ASP A 6 -13.18 -12.31 -14.76
N LEU A 7 -12.37 -12.36 -13.68
CA LEU A 7 -12.88 -12.22 -12.32
C LEU A 7 -13.53 -10.84 -12.08
N LEU A 8 -12.97 -9.77 -12.64
CA LEU A 8 -13.57 -8.45 -12.54
C LEU A 8 -14.93 -8.40 -13.26
N ASP A 9 -15.01 -8.97 -14.46
CA ASP A 9 -16.25 -9.08 -15.24
C ASP A 9 -17.31 -9.85 -14.46
N ASP A 10 -16.98 -11.04 -13.95
CA ASP A 10 -17.88 -11.90 -13.17
C ASP A 10 -18.48 -11.15 -11.97
N ILE A 11 -17.64 -10.46 -11.19
CA ILE A 11 -18.08 -9.73 -10.00
C ILE A 11 -18.96 -8.53 -10.38
N VAL A 12 -18.56 -7.75 -11.38
CA VAL A 12 -19.32 -6.58 -11.81
C VAL A 12 -20.66 -7.01 -12.42
N ALA A 13 -20.69 -8.06 -13.23
CA ALA A 13 -21.91 -8.65 -13.77
C ALA A 13 -22.84 -9.14 -12.65
N THR A 14 -22.30 -9.87 -11.66
CA THR A 14 -23.09 -10.33 -10.51
C THR A 14 -23.73 -9.16 -9.76
N LEU A 15 -22.95 -8.12 -9.45
CA LEU A 15 -23.44 -6.96 -8.70
C LEU A 15 -24.48 -6.15 -9.50
N ALA A 16 -24.16 -5.82 -10.75
CA ALA A 16 -24.93 -4.87 -11.54
C ALA A 16 -26.12 -5.51 -12.28
N LEU A 17 -25.97 -6.74 -12.78
CA LEU A 17 -26.99 -7.42 -13.58
C LEU A 17 -27.87 -8.33 -12.72
N ASP A 18 -27.28 -9.19 -11.89
CA ASP A 18 -28.04 -10.18 -11.12
C ASP A 18 -28.64 -9.55 -9.86
N LEU A 19 -27.82 -8.85 -9.07
CA LEU A 19 -28.22 -8.20 -7.82
C LEU A 19 -28.79 -6.79 -8.02
N LYS A 20 -28.64 -6.21 -9.22
CA LYS A 20 -29.18 -4.90 -9.62
C LYS A 20 -28.70 -3.73 -8.74
N VAL A 21 -27.52 -3.86 -8.16
CA VAL A 21 -26.85 -2.84 -7.34
C VAL A 21 -26.19 -1.80 -8.23
N GLN A 22 -26.16 -0.54 -7.81
CA GLN A 22 -25.38 0.50 -8.47
C GLN A 22 -23.90 0.33 -8.13
N VAL A 23 -23.07 0.16 -9.15
CA VAL A 23 -21.63 -0.01 -9.01
C VAL A 23 -20.94 1.25 -9.54
N VAL A 24 -20.17 1.91 -8.68
CA VAL A 24 -19.39 3.10 -9.05
C VAL A 24 -17.91 2.77 -8.86
N MET A 25 -17.13 2.88 -9.93
CA MET A 25 -15.72 2.49 -9.98
C MET A 25 -14.85 3.64 -10.44
N ILE A 26 -13.70 3.81 -9.78
CA ILE A 26 -12.65 4.75 -10.19
C ILE A 26 -11.34 3.99 -10.44
N ALA A 27 -10.56 4.44 -11.41
CA ALA A 27 -9.21 3.89 -11.65
C ALA A 27 -8.23 4.30 -10.53
N GLY A 28 -7.45 3.34 -10.03
CA GLY A 28 -6.30 3.59 -9.14
C GLY A 28 -4.99 3.80 -9.89
N ASN A 29 -3.89 3.98 -9.15
CA ASN A 29 -2.56 4.22 -9.74
C ASN A 29 -1.93 2.99 -10.41
N HIS A 30 -2.48 1.79 -10.19
CA HIS A 30 -2.04 0.55 -10.84
C HIS A 30 -2.90 0.18 -12.06
N ASP A 31 -4.01 0.87 -12.27
CA ASP A 31 -4.93 0.57 -13.36
C ASP A 31 -4.54 1.28 -14.64
N SER A 32 -4.82 0.64 -15.77
CA SER A 32 -4.81 1.34 -17.05
C SER A 32 -6.16 2.03 -17.24
N GLY A 33 -6.23 3.34 -16.93
CA GLY A 33 -7.47 4.11 -17.04
C GLY A 33 -8.17 3.95 -18.39
N LYS A 34 -7.42 4.01 -19.50
CA LYS A 34 -7.95 3.80 -20.86
C LYS A 34 -8.59 2.42 -21.08
N ARG A 35 -8.03 1.37 -20.47
CA ARG A 35 -8.61 0.01 -20.57
C ARG A 35 -9.85 -0.12 -19.71
N LEU A 36 -9.81 0.42 -18.49
CA LEU A 36 -10.94 0.38 -17.57
C LEU A 36 -12.16 1.14 -18.11
N ALA A 37 -11.94 2.29 -18.76
CA ALA A 37 -13.01 3.07 -19.36
C ALA A 37 -13.46 2.59 -20.76
N PHE A 38 -12.88 1.52 -21.30
CA PHE A 38 -13.34 0.99 -22.59
C PHE A 38 -14.80 0.53 -22.46
N GLY A 39 -15.68 1.07 -23.30
CA GLY A 39 -17.11 0.76 -23.28
C GLY A 39 -17.92 1.49 -22.20
N SER A 40 -17.31 2.35 -21.37
CA SER A 40 -18.00 3.04 -20.26
C SER A 40 -19.25 3.80 -20.70
N ARG A 41 -19.25 4.39 -21.90
CA ARG A 41 -20.41 5.09 -22.48
C ARG A 41 -21.66 4.21 -22.67
N PHE A 42 -21.50 2.89 -22.70
CA PHE A 42 -22.59 1.92 -22.80
C PHE A 42 -23.02 1.37 -21.42
N PHE A 43 -22.17 1.48 -20.40
CA PHE A 43 -22.38 0.83 -19.10
C PHE A 43 -23.33 1.59 -18.16
N ASP A 44 -23.51 2.90 -18.35
CA ASP A 44 -24.39 3.72 -17.50
C ASP A 44 -25.83 3.17 -17.43
N ARG A 45 -26.31 2.53 -18.52
CA ARG A 45 -27.64 1.90 -18.58
C ARG A 45 -27.74 0.59 -17.79
N SER A 46 -26.60 0.02 -17.45
CA SER A 46 -26.45 -1.27 -16.77
C SER A 46 -26.04 -1.12 -15.30
N ARG A 47 -26.24 0.07 -14.69
CA ARG A 47 -25.92 0.35 -13.28
C ARG A 47 -24.42 0.31 -12.95
N LEU A 48 -23.57 0.37 -13.97
CA LEU A 48 -22.12 0.38 -13.83
C LEU A 48 -21.60 1.73 -14.31
N HIS A 49 -21.06 2.52 -13.38
CA HIS A 49 -20.49 3.84 -13.62
C HIS A 49 -18.98 3.77 -13.44
N VAL A 50 -18.22 3.99 -14.51
CA VAL A 50 -16.76 3.89 -14.50
C VAL A 50 -16.13 5.23 -14.83
N CYS A 51 -15.28 5.73 -13.95
CA CYS A 51 -14.52 6.95 -14.17
C CYS A 51 -13.01 6.68 -14.13
N SER A 52 -12.33 7.03 -15.22
CA SER A 52 -10.87 7.00 -15.32
C SER A 52 -10.30 8.32 -15.85
N ALA A 53 -11.14 9.36 -15.95
CA ALA A 53 -10.77 10.63 -16.55
C ALA A 53 -10.09 11.54 -15.52
N VAL A 54 -9.22 12.42 -16.01
CA VAL A 54 -8.58 13.44 -15.17
C VAL A 54 -9.60 14.45 -14.67
N VAL A 55 -10.50 14.90 -15.55
CA VAL A 55 -11.67 15.69 -15.17
C VAL A 55 -12.53 14.87 -14.19
N PRO A 56 -12.95 15.44 -13.04
CA PRO A 56 -13.80 14.74 -12.10
C PRO A 56 -15.08 14.21 -12.77
N GLY A 57 -15.36 12.94 -12.57
CA GLY A 57 -16.64 12.35 -12.97
C GLY A 57 -17.76 12.77 -12.01
N THR A 58 -18.99 12.74 -12.48
CA THR A 58 -20.18 12.92 -11.64
C THR A 58 -21.17 11.80 -11.90
N VAL A 59 -21.60 11.15 -10.83
CA VAL A 59 -22.73 10.20 -10.87
C VAL A 59 -23.79 10.71 -9.90
N ARG A 60 -25.04 10.79 -10.36
CA ARG A 60 -26.18 11.10 -9.51
C ARG A 60 -27.03 9.86 -9.34
N LEU A 61 -27.18 9.42 -8.10
CA LEU A 61 -28.15 8.41 -7.71
C LEU A 61 -29.27 9.07 -6.90
N ALA A 62 -30.33 8.34 -6.63
CA ALA A 62 -31.40 8.78 -5.75
C ALA A 62 -31.91 7.59 -4.94
N ASP A 63 -32.29 7.88 -3.70
CA ASP A 63 -33.00 6.97 -2.81
C ASP A 63 -34.34 7.63 -2.39
N GLU A 64 -34.99 7.08 -1.36
CA GLU A 64 -36.24 7.59 -0.80
C GLU A 64 -36.13 9.01 -0.18
N TRP A 65 -34.93 9.45 0.19
CA TRP A 65 -34.63 10.76 0.77
C TRP A 65 -34.20 11.79 -0.29
N GLY A 66 -34.05 11.37 -1.55
CA GLY A 66 -33.74 12.25 -2.67
C GLY A 66 -32.36 12.00 -3.29
N PRO A 67 -31.83 12.97 -4.06
CA PRO A 67 -30.61 12.78 -4.82
C PRO A 67 -29.35 12.70 -3.94
N VAL A 68 -28.40 11.89 -4.40
CA VAL A 68 -27.04 11.77 -3.86
C VAL A 68 -26.04 11.94 -5.00
N ASP A 69 -25.12 12.89 -4.83
CA ASP A 69 -24.09 13.23 -5.81
C ASP A 69 -22.75 12.61 -5.46
N PHE A 70 -22.19 11.85 -6.40
CA PHE A 70 -20.91 11.21 -6.28
C PHE A 70 -19.87 11.96 -7.12
N MET A 71 -18.88 12.55 -6.47
CA MET A 71 -17.69 13.09 -7.13
C MET A 71 -16.67 11.98 -7.33
N LEU A 72 -16.25 11.75 -8.57
CA LEU A 72 -15.31 10.67 -8.90
C LEU A 72 -13.94 11.24 -9.25
N LEU A 73 -12.95 10.94 -8.40
CA LEU A 73 -11.55 11.34 -8.53
C LEU A 73 -10.66 10.10 -8.66
N PRO A 74 -10.59 9.47 -9.85
CA PRO A 74 -9.59 8.44 -10.12
C PRO A 74 -8.18 8.99 -9.94
N TYR A 75 -7.20 8.11 -9.74
CA TYR A 75 -5.81 8.53 -9.64
C TYR A 75 -5.38 9.29 -10.91
N ALA A 76 -4.71 10.42 -10.71
CA ALA A 76 -4.04 11.17 -11.76
C ALA A 76 -2.83 11.85 -11.13
N ASP A 77 -1.66 11.71 -11.77
CA ASP A 77 -0.46 12.41 -11.37
C ASP A 77 -0.55 13.91 -11.71
N THR A 78 0.29 14.70 -11.06
CA THR A 78 0.30 16.16 -11.18
C THR A 78 0.56 16.64 -12.61
N GLU A 79 1.46 15.99 -13.35
CA GLU A 79 1.81 16.40 -14.71
C GLU A 79 0.63 16.19 -15.67
N THR A 80 0.01 15.01 -15.60
CA THR A 80 -1.20 14.68 -16.35
C THR A 80 -2.31 15.70 -16.08
N VAL A 81 -2.50 16.11 -14.81
CA VAL A 81 -3.52 17.10 -14.44
C VAL A 81 -3.19 18.50 -14.98
N ARG A 82 -1.91 18.91 -14.96
CA ARG A 82 -1.48 20.19 -15.55
C ARG A 82 -1.81 20.25 -17.03
N LEU A 83 -1.49 19.19 -17.76
CA LEU A 83 -1.69 19.11 -19.21
C LEU A 83 -3.17 19.06 -19.57
N GLU A 84 -3.97 18.19 -18.94
CA GLU A 84 -5.35 17.96 -19.34
C GLU A 84 -6.34 19.02 -18.83
N LEU A 85 -6.10 19.61 -17.66
CA LEU A 85 -6.96 20.68 -17.13
C LEU A 85 -6.49 22.10 -17.52
N ASN A 86 -5.45 22.19 -18.36
CA ASN A 86 -4.77 23.44 -18.70
C ASN A 86 -4.51 24.29 -17.46
N ALA A 87 -4.06 23.65 -16.39
CA ALA A 87 -3.89 24.25 -15.07
C ALA A 87 -2.43 24.65 -14.90
N GLU A 88 -2.18 25.94 -14.67
CA GLU A 88 -0.81 26.45 -14.55
C GLU A 88 -0.08 25.94 -13.28
N ASN A 89 -0.80 25.46 -12.24
CA ASN A 89 -0.32 25.57 -10.86
C ASN A 89 -0.38 24.37 -9.87
N PRO A 90 -0.84 23.13 -10.15
CA PRO A 90 -0.63 22.09 -9.16
C PRO A 90 0.86 21.70 -9.13
N THR A 91 1.51 21.95 -7.99
CA THR A 91 2.92 21.63 -7.72
C THR A 91 3.10 20.30 -7.01
N ASP A 92 2.03 19.77 -6.43
CA ASP A 92 2.03 18.57 -5.60
C ASP A 92 0.67 17.86 -5.64
N ALA A 93 0.57 16.75 -4.92
CA ALA A 93 -0.65 15.93 -4.85
C ALA A 93 -1.84 16.69 -4.23
N ASP A 94 -1.60 17.57 -3.25
CA ASP A 94 -2.65 18.33 -2.57
C ASP A 94 -3.29 19.34 -3.52
N ALA A 95 -2.47 20.17 -4.17
CA ALA A 95 -2.93 21.14 -5.15
C ALA A 95 -3.62 20.45 -6.34
N THR A 96 -3.16 19.25 -6.71
CA THR A 96 -3.78 18.42 -7.74
C THR A 96 -5.21 18.04 -7.37
N ILE A 97 -5.44 17.50 -6.17
CA ILE A 97 -6.78 17.13 -5.71
C ILE A 97 -7.66 18.38 -5.54
N ARG A 98 -7.14 19.45 -4.95
CA ARG A 98 -7.86 20.72 -4.78
C ARG A 98 -8.37 21.27 -6.11
N ARG A 99 -7.50 21.33 -7.12
CA ARG A 99 -7.86 21.84 -8.45
C ARG A 99 -8.95 21.00 -9.10
N ARG A 100 -8.87 19.68 -8.97
CA ARG A 100 -9.88 18.76 -9.50
C ARG A 100 -11.21 18.92 -8.77
N ARG A 101 -11.19 18.98 -7.44
CA ARG A 101 -12.38 19.29 -6.63
C ARG A 101 -13.04 20.60 -7.09
N ASP A 102 -12.27 21.66 -7.30
CA ASP A 102 -12.80 22.96 -7.71
C ASP A 102 -13.38 22.96 -9.14
N ALA A 103 -12.93 22.03 -9.98
CA ALA A 103 -13.49 21.82 -11.31
C ALA A 103 -14.76 20.94 -11.30
N TRP A 104 -15.11 20.34 -10.16
CA TRP A 104 -16.30 19.51 -10.04
C TRP A 104 -17.56 20.39 -9.99
N MET A 105 -18.47 20.15 -10.93
CA MET A 105 -19.73 20.88 -11.06
C MET A 105 -20.90 19.89 -10.92
N PRO A 106 -21.41 19.63 -9.70
CA PRO A 106 -22.56 18.77 -9.52
C PRO A 106 -23.81 19.41 -10.16
N PRO A 107 -24.73 18.63 -10.76
CA PRO A 107 -25.86 19.21 -11.46
C PRO A 107 -26.88 19.88 -10.51
N GLY A 108 -27.18 21.17 -10.66
CA GLY A 108 -28.23 21.87 -9.89
C GLY A 108 -27.73 22.73 -8.72
N ALA A 109 -28.66 23.34 -7.99
CA ALA A 109 -28.41 24.50 -7.13
C ALA A 109 -27.90 24.19 -5.69
N GLY A 110 -27.26 23.04 -5.48
CA GLY A 110 -26.75 22.62 -4.17
C GLY A 110 -27.83 22.05 -3.23
N GLY A 111 -27.40 21.56 -2.06
CA GLY A 111 -28.28 20.99 -1.02
C GLY A 111 -28.49 19.47 -1.08
N ASN A 112 -27.94 18.79 -2.09
CA ASN A 112 -27.96 17.33 -2.15
C ASN A 112 -26.96 16.73 -1.16
N ARG A 113 -27.20 15.47 -0.76
CA ARG A 113 -26.17 14.66 -0.09
C ARG A 113 -25.06 14.34 -1.09
N THR A 114 -23.82 14.30 -0.61
CA THR A 114 -22.62 14.22 -1.44
C THR A 114 -21.64 13.19 -0.90
N VAL A 115 -21.07 12.41 -1.81
CA VAL A 115 -20.03 11.42 -1.53
C VAL A 115 -18.86 11.63 -2.49
N ALA A 116 -17.64 11.62 -1.97
CA ALA A 116 -16.44 11.61 -2.80
C ALA A 116 -15.91 10.17 -2.93
N LEU A 117 -15.51 9.77 -4.13
CA LEU A 117 -14.68 8.59 -4.36
C LEU A 117 -13.34 9.10 -4.85
N ALA A 118 -12.26 8.84 -4.11
CA ALA A 118 -10.95 9.39 -4.46
C ALA A 118 -9.82 8.39 -4.22
N HIS A 119 -8.88 8.32 -5.16
CA HIS A 119 -7.66 7.53 -5.02
C HIS A 119 -6.46 8.44 -4.74
N ALA A 120 -6.08 8.58 -3.48
CA ALA A 120 -5.06 9.52 -3.02
C ALA A 120 -4.46 9.08 -1.67
N PHE A 121 -3.26 9.59 -1.35
CA PHE A 121 -2.68 9.45 -0.02
C PHE A 121 -3.06 10.64 0.86
N LEU A 122 -3.92 10.46 1.86
CA LEU A 122 -4.30 11.52 2.79
C LEU A 122 -3.25 11.75 3.86
N ALA A 123 -3.05 13.01 4.23
CA ALA A 123 -2.26 13.38 5.41
C ALA A 123 -2.85 12.72 6.66
N GLY A 124 -1.98 12.10 7.47
CA GLY A 124 -2.39 11.29 8.63
C GLY A 124 -2.75 9.84 8.31
N GLY A 125 -2.75 9.44 7.02
CA GLY A 125 -2.90 8.06 6.61
C GLY A 125 -1.67 7.20 6.97
N GLN A 126 -1.92 5.95 7.34
CA GLN A 126 -0.91 4.95 7.67
C GLN A 126 -0.71 4.00 6.48
N PRO A 127 0.45 4.05 5.80
CA PRO A 127 0.75 3.17 4.69
C PRO A 127 1.18 1.77 5.14
N SER A 128 1.11 0.82 4.22
CA SER A 128 1.67 -0.53 4.31
C SER A 128 2.79 -0.71 3.28
N GLU A 129 3.71 -1.64 3.51
CA GLU A 129 4.86 -1.86 2.60
C GLU A 129 4.48 -2.25 1.17
N SER A 130 3.29 -2.82 0.96
CA SER A 130 2.80 -3.27 -0.33
C SER A 130 2.36 -2.12 -1.27
N GLU A 131 2.32 -0.89 -0.77
CA GLU A 131 1.85 0.29 -1.49
C GLU A 131 3.02 0.97 -2.25
N ARG A 132 2.73 1.51 -3.45
CA ARG A 132 3.72 2.32 -4.17
C ARG A 132 3.69 3.76 -3.67
N PRO A 133 4.84 4.35 -3.28
CA PRO A 133 4.89 5.78 -2.96
C PRO A 133 4.36 6.60 -4.14
N LEU A 134 3.39 7.47 -3.89
CA LEU A 134 2.79 8.32 -4.95
C LEU A 134 3.66 9.52 -5.33
N SER A 135 4.71 9.83 -4.57
CA SER A 135 5.58 10.98 -4.83
C SER A 135 7.05 10.59 -4.94
N VAL A 136 7.68 11.03 -6.03
CA VAL A 136 9.13 11.17 -6.16
C VAL A 136 9.41 12.67 -6.26
N GLY A 137 9.91 13.29 -5.19
CA GLY A 137 10.36 14.69 -5.21
C GLY A 137 9.35 15.79 -4.81
N GLY A 138 8.21 15.46 -4.20
CA GLY A 138 7.23 16.42 -3.65
C GLY A 138 6.43 15.85 -2.47
N THR A 139 5.53 16.62 -1.83
CA THR A 139 4.66 16.06 -0.77
C THR A 139 3.57 15.19 -1.42
N GLY A 140 3.66 13.88 -1.24
CA GLY A 140 2.65 12.93 -1.71
C GLY A 140 1.33 12.97 -0.94
N ALA A 141 1.29 13.65 0.20
CA ALA A 141 0.12 13.71 1.08
C ALA A 141 -0.86 14.81 0.65
N VAL A 142 -2.14 14.48 0.71
CA VAL A 142 -3.28 15.35 0.40
C VAL A 142 -3.97 15.76 1.69
N ALA A 143 -4.23 17.05 1.87
CA ALA A 143 -4.95 17.54 3.04
C ALA A 143 -6.39 17.02 3.07
N THR A 144 -6.83 16.58 4.24
CA THR A 144 -8.22 16.13 4.49
C THR A 144 -9.25 17.23 4.20
N GLY A 145 -8.85 18.50 4.36
CA GLY A 145 -9.67 19.68 4.06
C GLY A 145 -10.15 19.76 2.60
N ASN A 146 -9.48 19.10 1.66
CA ASN A 146 -9.98 19.03 0.28
C ASN A 146 -11.31 18.28 0.14
N PHE A 147 -11.69 17.50 1.14
CA PHE A 147 -12.94 16.76 1.18
C PHE A 147 -13.97 17.39 2.12
N GLU A 148 -13.75 18.58 2.66
CA GLU A 148 -14.77 19.30 3.43
C GLU A 148 -16.05 19.53 2.61
N GLY A 149 -17.20 19.50 3.28
CA GLY A 149 -18.53 19.62 2.66
C GLY A 149 -19.13 18.29 2.18
N PHE A 150 -18.32 17.26 1.94
CA PHE A 150 -18.82 15.91 1.64
C PHE A 150 -19.31 15.20 2.90
N GLN A 151 -20.47 14.54 2.81
CA GLN A 151 -20.98 13.71 3.91
C GLN A 151 -20.10 12.47 4.12
N TYR A 152 -19.52 11.92 3.06
CA TYR A 152 -18.59 10.79 3.12
C TYR A 152 -17.55 10.86 2.00
N ALA A 153 -16.33 10.38 2.26
CA ALA A 153 -15.34 10.13 1.22
C ALA A 153 -14.81 8.69 1.32
N ALA A 154 -15.10 7.91 0.28
CA ALA A 154 -14.55 6.58 0.06
C ALA A 154 -13.16 6.73 -0.57
N MET A 155 -12.13 6.49 0.23
CA MET A 155 -10.74 6.67 -0.15
C MET A 155 -10.12 5.34 -0.60
N GLY A 156 -9.33 5.38 -1.66
CA GLY A 156 -8.47 4.29 -2.11
C GLY A 156 -7.01 4.73 -2.15
N HIS A 157 -6.10 3.75 -2.13
CA HIS A 157 -4.63 3.82 -2.22
C HIS A 157 -3.99 3.03 -1.08
N LEU A 158 -4.39 3.34 0.17
CA LEU A 158 -3.88 2.66 1.35
C LEU A 158 -4.54 1.29 1.53
N HIS A 159 -3.74 0.29 1.86
CA HIS A 159 -4.15 -1.10 2.00
C HIS A 159 -4.59 -1.46 3.43
N ARG A 160 -4.26 -0.61 4.41
CA ARG A 160 -4.76 -0.73 5.78
C ARG A 160 -6.15 -0.11 5.92
N PRO A 161 -7.16 -0.85 6.43
CA PRO A 161 -8.42 -0.25 6.81
C PRO A 161 -8.21 0.79 7.90
N GLN A 162 -8.69 2.01 7.68
CA GLN A 162 -8.52 3.11 8.63
C GLN A 162 -9.55 4.21 8.39
N LEU A 163 -9.93 4.83 9.49
CA LEU A 163 -10.90 5.91 9.55
C LEU A 163 -10.18 7.21 9.87
N ILE A 164 -10.52 8.27 9.16
CA ILE A 164 -10.00 9.62 9.34
C ILE A 164 -11.19 10.56 9.53
N ASP A 165 -10.99 11.62 10.28
CA ASP A 165 -12.02 12.65 10.52
C ASP A 165 -13.35 12.07 11.03
N GLY A 166 -13.26 11.31 12.14
CA GLY A 166 -14.43 10.69 12.76
C GLY A 166 -15.11 9.60 11.94
N GLY A 167 -14.49 9.13 10.85
CA GLY A 167 -15.06 8.14 9.93
C GLY A 167 -15.68 8.74 8.66
N ARG A 168 -15.68 10.06 8.53
CA ARG A 168 -16.15 10.75 7.31
C ARG A 168 -15.27 10.43 6.11
N LEU A 169 -13.97 10.25 6.33
CA LEU A 169 -13.00 9.84 5.31
C LEU A 169 -12.50 8.44 5.67
N ALA A 170 -12.69 7.46 4.80
CA ALA A 170 -12.38 6.07 5.13
C ALA A 170 -11.62 5.37 4.01
N TYR A 171 -10.53 4.70 4.37
CA TYR A 171 -9.93 3.67 3.55
C TYR A 171 -10.45 2.32 4.02
N SER A 172 -11.11 1.57 3.14
CA SER A 172 -11.46 0.17 3.41
C SER A 172 -10.24 -0.75 3.48
N GLY A 173 -9.11 -0.29 2.94
CA GLY A 173 -7.94 -1.13 2.71
C GLY A 173 -8.12 -2.08 1.52
N SER A 174 -7.16 -2.97 1.38
CA SER A 174 -7.21 -4.09 0.44
C SER A 174 -8.16 -5.20 0.93
N LEU A 175 -8.65 -6.03 0.01
CA LEU A 175 -9.47 -7.20 0.37
C LEU A 175 -8.64 -8.38 0.90
N MET A 176 -7.33 -8.37 0.62
CA MET A 176 -6.37 -9.39 1.03
C MET A 176 -5.05 -8.73 1.44
N LYS A 177 -4.27 -9.41 2.28
CA LYS A 177 -2.93 -8.98 2.68
C LYS A 177 -1.95 -9.22 1.53
N TYR A 178 -1.16 -8.21 1.19
CA TYR A 178 -0.17 -8.26 0.11
C TYR A 178 1.27 -8.23 0.60
N SER A 179 1.50 -7.86 1.86
CA SER A 179 2.80 -7.99 2.56
C SER A 179 2.64 -8.56 3.98
N PHE A 180 3.76 -8.92 4.60
CA PHE A 180 3.79 -9.42 5.98
C PHE A 180 3.55 -8.32 7.03
N ASP A 181 3.79 -7.05 6.71
CA ASP A 181 3.37 -5.90 7.54
C ASP A 181 1.85 -5.83 7.72
N GLU A 182 1.09 -6.42 6.79
CA GLU A 182 -0.36 -6.49 6.86
C GLU A 182 -0.87 -7.71 7.66
N ALA A 183 0.01 -8.57 8.19
CA ALA A 183 -0.36 -9.82 8.86
C ALA A 183 -1.30 -9.62 10.06
N GLY A 184 -1.15 -8.51 10.79
CA GLY A 184 -2.01 -8.16 11.93
C GLY A 184 -3.26 -7.36 11.58
N GLN A 185 -3.52 -7.09 10.30
CA GLN A 185 -4.64 -6.27 9.86
C GLN A 185 -5.83 -7.15 9.46
N ASP A 186 -7.01 -6.83 9.97
CA ASP A 186 -8.26 -7.36 9.42
C ASP A 186 -8.47 -6.79 8.01
N LYS A 187 -9.00 -7.60 7.09
CA LYS A 187 -9.33 -7.19 5.72
C LYS A 187 -10.83 -7.27 5.52
N GLY A 188 -11.38 -6.37 4.70
CA GLY A 188 -12.83 -6.23 4.60
C GLY A 188 -13.24 -4.96 3.88
N PHE A 189 -14.46 -4.52 4.15
CA PHE A 189 -14.99 -3.28 3.61
C PHE A 189 -15.96 -2.64 4.60
N TYR A 190 -16.23 -1.35 4.43
CA TYR A 190 -17.21 -0.64 5.24
C TYR A 190 -18.59 -0.72 4.60
N PHE A 191 -19.58 -1.16 5.37
CA PHE A 191 -20.98 -0.90 5.10
C PHE A 191 -21.33 0.46 5.70
N VAL A 192 -21.76 1.39 4.86
CA VAL A 192 -22.07 2.77 5.27
C VAL A 192 -23.52 3.06 4.94
N ASP A 193 -24.29 3.38 5.98
CA ASP A 193 -25.66 3.83 5.93
C ASP A 193 -25.70 5.35 6.11
N MET A 194 -26.43 6.04 5.23
CA MET A 194 -26.56 7.49 5.22
C MET A 194 -28.04 7.85 5.19
N ASP A 195 -28.51 8.53 6.23
CA ASP A 195 -29.91 8.97 6.31
C ASP A 195 -30.19 10.20 5.41
N GLY A 196 -31.44 10.65 5.39
CA GLY A 196 -31.85 11.84 4.63
C GLY A 196 -31.23 13.16 5.11
N ALA A 197 -30.73 13.21 6.35
CA ALA A 197 -29.99 14.37 6.88
C ALA A 197 -28.49 14.31 6.56
N GLY A 198 -28.01 13.20 5.97
CA GLY A 198 -26.60 12.97 5.67
C GLY A 198 -25.80 12.43 6.87
N THR A 199 -26.47 11.97 7.92
CA THR A 199 -25.82 11.34 9.08
C THR A 199 -25.35 9.94 8.71
N LEU A 200 -24.10 9.62 9.06
CA LEU A 200 -23.51 8.33 8.77
C LEU A 200 -23.61 7.36 9.94
N ARG A 201 -23.93 6.11 9.62
CA ARG A 201 -23.61 4.94 10.44
C ARG A 201 -22.74 4.00 9.62
N GLN A 202 -21.62 3.58 10.19
CA GLN A 202 -20.68 2.70 9.50
C GLN A 202 -20.39 1.44 10.31
N GLU A 203 -20.21 0.32 9.62
CA GLU A 203 -19.81 -0.96 10.17
C GLU A 203 -18.72 -1.57 9.27
N PHE A 204 -17.65 -2.09 9.88
CA PHE A 204 -16.64 -2.83 9.14
C PHE A 204 -17.07 -4.30 9.01
N LEU A 205 -17.19 -4.79 7.78
CA LEU A 205 -17.53 -6.17 7.47
C LEU A 205 -16.24 -6.94 7.11
N PRO A 206 -15.73 -7.80 8.02
CA PRO A 206 -14.49 -8.52 7.78
C PRO A 206 -14.68 -9.65 6.77
N LEU A 207 -13.67 -9.85 5.93
CA LEU A 207 -13.56 -10.94 4.99
C LEU A 207 -12.60 -12.00 5.52
N ARG A 208 -12.94 -13.27 5.30
CA ARG A 208 -12.07 -14.40 5.63
C ARG A 208 -11.39 -14.91 4.36
N PRO A 209 -10.07 -14.72 4.19
CA PRO A 209 -9.39 -15.24 3.03
C PRO A 209 -9.32 -16.77 3.11
N ARG A 210 -9.24 -17.43 1.95
CA ARG A 210 -9.00 -18.89 1.89
C ARG A 210 -7.65 -19.28 2.51
N ARG A 211 -6.66 -18.38 2.41
CA ARG A 211 -5.31 -18.51 2.95
C ARG A 211 -4.91 -17.17 3.52
N ASP A 212 -4.54 -17.15 4.78
CA ASP A 212 -4.11 -15.92 5.44
C ASP A 212 -2.62 -15.65 5.19
N VAL A 213 -2.17 -14.43 5.45
CA VAL A 213 -0.76 -14.06 5.54
C VAL A 213 -0.41 -13.89 7.02
N ARG A 214 0.53 -14.72 7.50
CA ARG A 214 0.89 -14.76 8.93
C ARG A 214 2.39 -14.66 9.11
N VAL A 215 2.78 -13.92 10.15
CA VAL A 215 4.14 -13.91 10.68
C VAL A 215 4.14 -14.77 11.94
N VAL A 216 4.93 -15.84 11.94
CA VAL A 216 5.00 -16.78 13.06
C VAL A 216 6.40 -16.75 13.66
N THR A 217 6.47 -16.46 14.95
CA THR A 217 7.73 -16.48 15.70
C THR A 217 7.82 -17.75 16.53
N GLY A 218 8.96 -18.44 16.49
CA GLY A 218 9.19 -19.62 17.32
C GLY A 218 10.59 -20.21 17.15
N ARG A 219 10.94 -21.18 17.99
CA ARG A 219 12.14 -22.00 17.75
C ARG A 219 11.84 -23.03 16.67
N PHE A 220 12.82 -23.33 15.84
CA PHE A 220 12.65 -24.23 14.70
C PHE A 220 12.09 -25.60 15.10
N GLN A 221 12.55 -26.17 16.23
CA GLN A 221 12.08 -27.47 16.71
C GLN A 221 10.59 -27.44 17.07
N ASP A 222 10.13 -26.40 17.74
CA ASP A 222 8.72 -26.26 18.12
C ASP A 222 7.83 -26.08 16.88
N LEU A 223 8.30 -25.29 15.90
CA LEU A 223 7.57 -25.08 14.66
C LEU A 223 7.44 -26.38 13.84
N MET A 224 8.50 -27.19 13.79
CA MET A 224 8.46 -28.54 13.18
C MET A 224 7.57 -29.51 13.94
N ALA A 225 7.30 -29.26 15.23
CA ALA A 225 6.34 -30.01 16.04
C ALA A 225 4.90 -29.49 15.92
N GLY A 226 4.63 -28.50 15.07
CA GLY A 226 3.28 -27.98 14.82
C GLY A 226 2.90 -26.74 15.64
N ALA A 227 3.85 -26.10 16.33
CA ALA A 227 3.56 -24.96 17.21
C ALA A 227 3.13 -23.67 16.50
N ALA A 228 3.11 -23.62 15.16
CA ALA A 228 2.74 -22.42 14.41
C ALA A 228 1.24 -22.06 14.51
N GLY A 229 0.39 -23.04 14.85
CA GLY A 229 -1.06 -22.89 14.86
C GLY A 229 -1.64 -22.48 13.48
N GLY A 230 -2.96 -22.28 13.44
CA GLY A 230 -3.67 -21.89 12.21
C GLY A 230 -3.55 -22.93 11.08
N SER A 231 -3.82 -22.50 9.84
CA SER A 231 -3.75 -23.38 8.68
C SER A 231 -2.30 -23.55 8.19
N PRO A 232 -1.85 -24.77 7.88
CA PRO A 232 -0.53 -25.00 7.28
C PRO A 232 -0.43 -24.47 5.83
N ASP A 233 -1.57 -24.23 5.19
CA ASP A 233 -1.69 -23.70 3.83
C ASP A 233 -1.74 -22.16 3.78
N ASP A 234 -1.50 -21.47 4.89
CA ASP A 234 -1.33 -20.01 4.91
C ASP A 234 0.01 -19.59 4.32
N TYR A 235 0.10 -18.33 3.87
CA TYR A 235 1.37 -17.73 3.46
C TYR A 235 2.14 -17.30 4.70
N LEU A 236 3.27 -17.96 4.94
CA LEU A 236 3.98 -17.87 6.22
C LEU A 236 5.35 -17.21 6.07
N SER A 237 5.62 -16.22 6.93
CA SER A 237 6.96 -15.74 7.25
C SER A 237 7.31 -16.25 8.64
N PHE A 238 8.42 -17.00 8.76
CA PHE A 238 8.89 -17.46 10.07
C PHE A 238 10.01 -16.59 10.60
N VAL A 239 9.86 -16.11 11.84
CA VAL A 239 10.92 -15.44 12.60
C VAL A 239 11.48 -16.45 13.61
N LEU A 240 12.64 -17.02 13.31
CA LEU A 240 13.27 -18.03 14.15
C LEU A 240 13.95 -17.39 15.36
N LEU A 241 13.72 -18.01 16.52
CA LEU A 241 14.33 -17.65 17.81
C LEU A 241 15.64 -18.41 18.07
N ASP A 242 16.06 -19.24 17.14
CA ASP A 242 17.31 -19.99 17.21
C ASP A 242 18.52 -19.03 17.15
N GLU A 243 19.50 -19.25 18.02
CA GLU A 243 20.71 -18.41 18.13
C GLU A 243 21.73 -18.66 17.01
N ALA A 244 21.56 -19.76 16.27
CA ALA A 244 22.41 -20.13 15.14
C ALA A 244 21.56 -20.50 13.91
N PRO A 245 22.09 -20.30 12.70
CA PRO A 245 21.41 -20.72 11.47
C PRO A 245 21.08 -22.21 11.46
N VAL A 246 19.82 -22.53 11.15
CA VAL A 246 19.34 -23.89 10.97
C VAL A 246 19.53 -24.33 9.52
N ILE A 247 20.24 -25.45 9.34
CA ILE A 247 20.49 -26.03 8.01
C ILE A 247 19.17 -26.42 7.34
N GLN A 248 18.97 -25.92 6.12
CA GLN A 248 17.81 -26.18 5.27
C GLN A 248 16.47 -25.88 5.95
N ALA A 249 16.42 -24.86 6.80
CA ALA A 249 15.23 -24.51 7.58
C ALA A 249 13.98 -24.37 6.70
N ILE A 250 14.07 -23.64 5.58
CA ILE A 250 12.92 -23.39 4.70
C ILE A 250 12.44 -24.64 3.98
N GLN A 251 13.35 -25.51 3.52
CA GLN A 251 12.97 -26.77 2.89
C GLN A 251 12.27 -27.69 3.90
N ARG A 252 12.77 -27.74 5.13
CA ARG A 252 12.19 -28.55 6.21
C ARG A 252 10.84 -28.03 6.66
N LEU A 253 10.71 -26.72 6.89
CA LEU A 253 9.43 -26.10 7.25
C LEU A 253 8.39 -26.28 6.14
N ARG A 254 8.78 -26.22 4.85
CA ARG A 254 7.87 -26.48 3.73
C ARG A 254 7.31 -27.90 3.68
N THR A 255 7.89 -28.87 4.40
CA THR A 255 7.30 -30.20 4.52
C THR A 255 6.01 -30.20 5.36
N LEU A 256 5.87 -29.25 6.30
CA LEU A 256 4.70 -29.10 7.15
C LEU A 256 3.85 -27.87 6.77
N TYR A 257 4.50 -26.82 6.26
CA TYR A 257 3.93 -25.52 5.90
C TYR A 257 4.29 -25.18 4.44
N PRO A 258 3.59 -25.78 3.44
CA PRO A 258 4.02 -25.76 2.04
C PRO A 258 4.23 -24.35 1.45
N LYS A 259 3.52 -23.35 1.99
CA LYS A 259 3.57 -21.94 1.56
C LYS A 259 4.39 -21.06 2.50
N THR A 260 5.43 -21.63 3.11
CA THR A 260 6.48 -20.82 3.73
C THR A 260 7.16 -19.97 2.67
N MET A 261 6.95 -18.66 2.74
CA MET A 261 7.46 -17.70 1.76
C MET A 261 8.88 -17.26 2.11
N GLU A 262 9.11 -16.96 3.39
CA GLU A 262 10.40 -16.47 3.87
C GLU A 262 10.70 -16.95 5.30
N ILE A 263 11.98 -16.85 5.67
CA ILE A 263 12.46 -17.08 7.03
C ILE A 263 13.47 -15.98 7.36
N SER A 264 13.37 -15.44 8.57
CA SER A 264 14.35 -14.56 9.18
C SER A 264 14.74 -15.08 10.56
N TYR A 265 15.82 -14.54 11.13
CA TYR A 265 16.20 -14.79 12.52
C TYR A 265 16.05 -13.51 13.33
N ARG A 266 15.60 -13.64 14.58
CA ARG A 266 15.39 -12.50 15.47
C ARG A 266 16.65 -11.65 15.64
N TYR A 267 17.82 -12.28 15.83
CA TYR A 267 19.09 -11.56 15.98
C TYR A 267 19.47 -10.74 14.73
N GLN A 268 19.05 -11.15 13.53
CA GLN A 268 19.29 -10.39 12.30
C GLN A 268 18.40 -9.15 12.23
N GLN A 269 17.13 -9.29 12.61
CA GLN A 269 16.19 -8.17 12.67
C GLN A 269 16.62 -7.14 13.72
N GLU A 270 17.08 -7.58 14.89
CA GLU A 270 17.61 -6.72 15.95
C GLU A 270 18.88 -5.98 15.50
N ALA A 271 19.82 -6.67 14.84
CA ALA A 271 21.01 -6.03 14.29
C ALA A 271 20.68 -4.95 13.24
N LEU A 272 19.70 -5.21 12.36
CA LEU A 272 19.21 -4.23 11.39
C LEU A 272 18.48 -3.05 12.05
N ALA A 273 17.71 -3.29 13.10
CA ALA A 273 16.99 -2.26 13.84
C ALA A 273 17.90 -1.34 14.66
N LEU A 274 19.09 -1.81 15.05
CA LEU A 274 20.13 -1.02 15.73
C LEU A 274 21.01 -0.23 14.75
N ALA A 275 20.98 -0.56 13.46
CA ALA A 275 21.73 0.15 12.42
C ALA A 275 21.31 1.60 12.08
N PRO A 276 20.14 2.18 12.47
CA PRO A 276 19.79 3.55 12.09
C PRO A 276 20.66 4.64 12.73
N ALA A 277 21.40 4.35 13.80
CA ALA A 277 22.19 5.37 14.50
C ALA A 277 23.54 5.68 13.85
N GLN A 278 23.99 4.90 12.86
CA GLN A 278 25.28 5.10 12.21
C GLN A 278 25.21 4.70 10.72
N ARG A 279 24.66 5.60 9.88
CA ARG A 279 25.21 5.72 8.53
C ARG A 279 26.37 6.73 8.63
N PRO A 280 27.62 6.30 8.89
CA PRO A 280 28.74 7.19 8.75
C PRO A 280 28.80 7.64 7.28
N ASP A 281 28.93 8.96 7.10
CA ASP A 281 29.18 9.60 5.83
C ASP A 281 30.29 8.84 5.07
N ARG A 282 29.93 8.25 3.92
CA ARG A 282 30.86 7.48 3.08
C ARG A 282 31.95 8.36 2.44
N SER A 283 31.85 9.68 2.54
CA SER A 283 32.74 10.60 1.83
C SER A 283 34.04 10.94 2.56
N SER A 284 34.26 10.49 3.80
CA SER A 284 35.41 10.90 4.61
C SER A 284 36.27 9.79 5.24
N ARG A 285 35.99 8.50 4.96
CA ARG A 285 36.74 7.38 5.55
C ARG A 285 37.63 6.66 4.54
N SER A 286 38.83 6.30 4.99
CA SER A 286 39.76 5.47 4.22
C SER A 286 39.25 4.04 4.10
N ALA A 287 39.69 3.30 3.08
CA ALA A 287 39.33 1.89 2.88
C ALA A 287 39.66 1.02 4.11
N LEU A 288 40.73 1.36 4.84
CA LEU A 288 41.13 0.69 6.07
C LEU A 288 40.11 0.89 7.20
N GLU A 289 39.59 2.10 7.38
CA GLU A 289 38.58 2.41 8.41
C GLU A 289 37.24 1.74 8.14
N LEU A 290 36.86 1.60 6.86
CA LEU A 290 35.67 0.86 6.44
C LEU A 290 35.82 -0.64 6.76
N PHE A 291 36.99 -1.20 6.51
CA PHE A 291 37.27 -2.61 6.80
C PHE A 291 37.37 -2.88 8.30
N GLU A 292 37.99 -1.99 9.08
CA GLU A 292 38.03 -2.05 10.54
C GLU A 292 36.63 -2.05 11.14
N SER A 293 35.78 -1.13 10.67
CA SER A 293 34.38 -1.04 11.11
C SER A 293 33.60 -2.33 10.79
N PHE A 294 33.86 -2.94 9.63
CA PHE A 294 33.22 -4.20 9.22
C PHE A 294 33.74 -5.42 10.01
N ALA A 295 35.05 -5.49 10.27
CA ALA A 295 35.66 -6.57 11.05
C ALA A 295 35.19 -6.55 12.51
N GLU A 296 35.08 -5.36 13.10
CA GLU A 296 34.55 -5.17 14.45
C GLU A 296 33.06 -5.53 14.53
N TRP A 297 32.27 -5.13 13.52
CA TRP A 297 30.87 -5.52 13.41
C TRP A 297 30.66 -7.03 13.25
N SER A 298 31.45 -7.68 12.39
CA SER A 298 31.29 -9.11 12.07
C SER A 298 31.82 -10.05 13.15
N THR A 299 32.85 -9.64 13.91
CA THR A 299 33.51 -10.49 14.91
C THR A 299 33.25 -10.04 16.35
N GLN A 300 32.56 -8.91 16.55
CA GLN A 300 32.35 -8.23 17.84
C GLN A 300 33.66 -7.92 18.59
N LYS A 301 34.79 -7.84 17.86
CA LYS A 301 36.12 -7.57 18.40
C LYS A 301 36.90 -6.66 17.43
N PRO A 302 37.66 -5.66 17.93
CA PRO A 302 38.52 -4.86 17.07
C PRO A 302 39.64 -5.72 16.47
N LEU A 303 40.16 -5.31 15.32
CA LEU A 303 41.33 -5.95 14.72
C LEU A 303 42.52 -5.88 15.69
N THR A 304 43.24 -7.00 15.82
CA THR A 304 44.51 -7.00 16.55
C THR A 304 45.56 -6.15 15.78
N PRO A 305 46.60 -5.64 16.46
CA PRO A 305 47.66 -4.88 15.79
C PRO A 305 48.28 -5.61 14.59
N SER A 306 48.46 -6.94 14.70
CA SER A 306 48.96 -7.80 13.62
C SER A 306 48.00 -7.92 12.44
N GLN A 307 46.69 -8.00 12.68
CA GLN A 307 45.68 -8.05 11.62
C GLN A 307 45.57 -6.72 10.88
N ARG A 308 45.67 -5.61 11.62
CA ARG A 308 45.68 -4.26 11.05
C ARG A 308 46.87 -4.04 10.12
N GLU A 309 48.05 -4.51 10.51
CA GLU A 309 49.27 -4.39 9.72
C GLU A 309 49.18 -5.21 8.41
N ILE A 310 48.68 -6.45 8.47
CA ILE A 310 48.45 -7.29 7.28
C ILE A 310 47.44 -6.63 6.33
N MET A 311 46.32 -6.13 6.86
CA MET A 311 45.29 -5.47 6.05
C MET A 311 45.80 -4.19 5.38
N THR A 312 46.56 -3.38 6.12
CA THR A 312 47.17 -2.15 5.58
C THR A 312 48.11 -2.47 4.42
N LYS A 313 48.92 -3.53 4.56
CA LYS A 313 49.81 -4.00 3.50
C LYS A 313 49.02 -4.48 2.27
N LEU A 314 48.00 -5.32 2.46
CA LEU A 314 47.16 -5.82 1.35
C LEU A 314 46.44 -4.69 0.60
N LEU A 315 45.94 -3.69 1.31
CA LEU A 315 45.28 -2.53 0.71
C LEU A 315 46.27 -1.64 -0.05
N THR A 316 47.50 -1.50 0.45
CA THR A 316 48.56 -0.74 -0.22
C THR A 316 49.02 -1.46 -1.50
N ASP A 317 49.18 -2.78 -1.43
CA ASP A 317 49.56 -3.62 -2.57
C ASP A 317 48.46 -3.61 -3.65
N ALA A 318 47.17 -3.67 -3.25
CA ALA A 318 46.03 -3.62 -4.18
C ALA A 318 45.83 -2.26 -4.85
N VAL A 319 46.31 -1.16 -4.25
CA VAL A 319 46.28 0.19 -4.84
C VAL A 319 47.54 0.47 -5.66
N GLY A 320 48.66 -0.18 -5.35
CA GLY A 320 49.93 -0.06 -6.07
C GLY A 320 49.96 -0.74 -7.44
N ASP A 321 49.12 -1.76 -7.67
CA ASP A 321 49.10 -2.56 -8.92
C ASP A 321 48.15 -2.02 -10.01
N GLY A 322 47.52 -0.86 -9.80
CA GLY A 322 46.57 -0.24 -10.74
C GLY A 322 47.14 0.92 -11.57
N GLY A 323 48.46 1.14 -11.53
CA GLY A 323 49.13 2.33 -12.09
C GLY A 323 50.15 2.07 -13.20
N GLY A 324 50.07 0.95 -13.91
CA GLY A 324 51.02 0.63 -14.98
C GLY A 324 50.59 -0.51 -15.89
N GLU A 325 49.64 -0.23 -16.79
CA GLU A 325 49.62 -0.48 -18.25
C GLU A 325 48.21 -0.22 -18.82
#